data_AF-A0A6A4FEI6-F1
#
_entry.id   AF-A0A6A4FEI6-F1
#
_cell.length_a   1.000
_cell.length_b   1.000
_cell.length_c   1.000
_cell.angle_alpha   90.00
_cell.angle_beta   90.00
_cell.angle_gamma   90.00
#
_symmetry.space_group_name_H-M   'P 1'
#
loop_
_entity.id
_entity.type
_entity.pdbx_description
1 polymer ?
#
loop_
_entity_poly.entity_id
_entity_poly.type
_entity_poly.pdbx_seq_one_letter_code
_entity_poly.pdbx_strand_id
1 'polypeptide(L)'
;MLCKAYLHIGKDAGTGTGQAAAKFWSRVAECYNEHRPDGADHRPLRSLETKWPVIQHDVSKFCGCMATVVDLNRSGTNEDDDVATAMQLYQSSHTSKGVKDNKPFKFVHCWRVLSKEPK
;
A
#
# COMPACT_ATOMS: atom_id res chain seq x y z
N MET A 1 0.38 -6.46 -6.52
CA MET A 1 0.71 -6.08 -7.91
C MET A 1 1.17 -4.63 -8.02
N LEU A 2 0.34 -3.62 -7.75
CA LEU A 2 0.78 -2.21 -7.88
C LEU A 2 1.96 -1.86 -6.97
N CYS A 3 1.97 -2.27 -5.68
CA CYS A 3 3.14 -2.04 -4.81
C CYS A 3 4.40 -2.75 -5.30
N LYS A 4 4.27 -3.95 -5.86
CA LYS A 4 5.42 -4.70 -6.39
C LYS A 4 6.00 -4.01 -7.63
N ALA A 5 5.14 -3.61 -8.58
CA ALA A 5 5.54 -2.87 -9.77
C ALA A 5 6.18 -1.51 -9.40
N TYR A 6 5.58 -0.79 -8.44
CA TYR A 6 6.14 0.47 -7.95
C TYR A 6 7.52 0.28 -7.32
N LEU A 7 7.70 -0.73 -6.45
CA LEU A 7 9.00 -1.01 -5.84
C LEU A 7 10.04 -1.47 -6.86
N HIS A 8 9.65 -2.29 -7.84
CA HIS A 8 10.54 -2.76 -8.89
C HIS A 8 11.08 -1.57 -9.71
N ILE A 9 10.20 -0.72 -10.24
CA ILE A 9 10.61 0.46 -11.01
C ILE A 9 11.31 1.51 -10.13
N GLY A 10 10.90 1.64 -8.86
CA GLY A 10 11.50 2.57 -7.90
C GLY A 10 12.94 2.24 -7.55
N LYS A 11 13.30 0.95 -7.50
CA LYS A 11 14.69 0.49 -7.33
C LYS A 11 15.57 0.80 -8.55
N ASP A 12 14.96 0.85 -9.74
CA ASP A 12 15.66 1.14 -11.00
C ASP A 12 15.72 2.64 -11.36
N ALA A 13 15.00 3.50 -10.62
CA ALA A 13 14.86 4.91 -10.95
C ALA A 13 15.85 5.80 -10.16
N GLY A 14 16.88 6.31 -10.85
CA GLY A 14 17.63 7.49 -10.39
C GLY A 14 16.76 8.75 -10.46
N THR A 15 16.65 9.47 -9.35
CA THR A 15 15.74 10.60 -9.13
C THR A 15 15.95 11.77 -10.11
N GLY A 16 14.89 12.34 -10.71
CA GLY A 16 15.00 13.66 -11.35
C GLY A 16 13.83 14.17 -12.21
N THR A 17 13.15 15.23 -11.75
CA THR A 17 12.20 16.13 -12.48
C THR A 17 10.84 15.56 -12.94
N GLY A 18 9.86 16.45 -13.20
CA GLY A 18 8.47 16.09 -13.53
C GLY A 18 8.28 15.24 -14.80
N GLN A 19 9.20 15.29 -15.76
CA GLN A 19 9.21 14.37 -16.91
C GLN A 19 9.57 12.93 -16.49
N ALA A 20 10.40 12.77 -15.45
CA ALA A 20 10.66 11.45 -14.88
C ALA A 20 9.45 10.89 -14.14
N ALA A 21 8.56 11.72 -13.57
CA ALA A 21 7.35 11.23 -12.91
C ALA A 21 6.38 10.56 -13.92
N ALA A 22 6.11 11.20 -15.06
CA ALA A 22 5.27 10.63 -16.10
C ALA A 22 5.88 9.34 -16.71
N LYS A 23 7.19 9.34 -16.95
CA LYS A 23 7.93 8.18 -17.46
C LYS A 23 7.94 7.04 -16.42
N PHE A 24 8.11 7.37 -15.15
CA PHE A 24 8.04 6.43 -14.03
C PHE A 24 6.68 5.74 -13.98
N TRP A 25 5.59 6.51 -13.97
CA TRP A 25 4.24 5.95 -13.95
C TRP A 25 3.91 5.11 -15.18
N SER A 26 4.46 5.47 -16.34
CA SER A 26 4.33 4.67 -17.56
C SER A 26 4.97 3.30 -17.39
N ARG A 27 6.20 3.23 -16.86
CA ARG A 27 6.89 1.96 -16.56
C ARG A 27 6.19 1.15 -15.48
N VAL A 28 5.67 1.80 -14.44
CA VAL A 28 4.87 1.13 -13.39
C VAL A 28 3.60 0.53 -14.00
N ALA A 29 2.93 1.25 -14.90
CA ALA A 29 1.72 0.77 -15.57
C ALA A 29 2.01 -0.40 -16.52
N GLU A 30 3.08 -0.34 -17.28
CA GLU A 30 3.55 -1.43 -18.14
C GLU A 30 3.84 -2.69 -17.31
N CYS A 31 4.73 -2.57 -16.32
CA CYS A 31 5.07 -3.67 -15.41
C CYS A 31 3.82 -4.27 -14.71
N TYR A 32 2.89 -3.42 -14.26
CA TYR A 32 1.64 -3.89 -13.66
C TYR A 32 0.79 -4.69 -14.65
N ASN A 33 0.65 -4.21 -15.88
CA ASN A 33 -0.20 -4.80 -16.89
C ASN A 33 0.39 -6.06 -17.53
N GLU A 34 1.71 -6.18 -17.57
CA GLU A 34 2.43 -7.40 -18.00
C GLU A 34 2.25 -8.55 -17.01
N HIS A 35 2.28 -8.23 -15.71
CA HIS A 35 2.17 -9.23 -14.65
C HIS A 35 0.73 -9.43 -14.15
N ARG A 36 -0.27 -8.86 -14.84
CA ARG A 36 -1.67 -8.96 -14.39
C ARG A 36 -2.16 -10.42 -14.51
N PRO A 37 -3.06 -10.87 -13.62
CA PRO A 37 -3.64 -12.21 -13.74
C PRO A 37 -4.36 -12.41 -15.07
N ASP A 38 -4.36 -13.64 -15.57
CA ASP A 38 -5.10 -14.00 -16.79
C ASP A 38 -6.59 -13.64 -16.64
N GLY A 39 -7.15 -12.99 -17.66
CA GLY A 39 -8.52 -12.49 -17.65
C GLY A 39 -8.74 -11.16 -16.91
N ALA A 40 -7.70 -10.56 -16.31
CA ALA A 40 -7.81 -9.23 -15.74
C ALA A 40 -7.75 -8.13 -16.82
N ASP A 41 -8.64 -7.15 -16.70
CA ASP A 41 -8.65 -5.97 -17.59
C ASP A 41 -7.34 -5.20 -17.52
N HIS A 42 -6.94 -4.66 -18.67
CA HIS A 42 -5.85 -3.69 -18.74
C HIS A 42 -6.19 -2.44 -17.89
N ARG A 43 -5.27 -2.05 -17.01
CA ARG A 43 -5.42 -0.88 -16.15
C ARG A 43 -4.73 0.34 -16.77
N PRO A 44 -5.44 1.46 -17.00
CA PRO A 44 -4.83 2.66 -17.54
C PRO A 44 -3.90 3.33 -16.52
N LEU A 45 -2.83 3.98 -17.00
CA LEU A 45 -1.84 4.69 -16.18
C LEU A 45 -2.50 5.59 -15.13
N ARG A 46 -3.41 6.47 -15.57
CA ARG A 46 -4.13 7.40 -14.68
C ARG A 46 -4.85 6.68 -13.53
N SER A 47 -5.40 5.49 -13.76
CA SER A 47 -6.05 4.71 -12.71
C SER A 47 -5.06 4.20 -11.67
N LEU A 48 -3.84 3.83 -12.08
CA LEU A 48 -2.80 3.35 -11.17
C LEU A 48 -2.17 4.52 -10.40
N GLU A 49 -1.89 5.62 -11.09
CA GLU A 49 -1.33 6.85 -10.52
C GLU A 49 -2.25 7.45 -9.45
N THR A 50 -3.55 7.55 -9.72
CA THR A 50 -4.53 8.08 -8.74
C THR A 50 -4.79 7.13 -7.57
N LYS A 51 -4.65 5.82 -7.79
CA LYS A 51 -4.87 4.80 -6.75
C LYS A 51 -3.69 4.67 -5.79
N TRP A 52 -2.48 4.95 -6.25
CA TRP A 52 -1.27 4.86 -5.43
C TRP A 52 -1.27 5.72 -4.16
N PRO A 53 -1.55 7.04 -4.21
CA PRO A 53 -1.56 7.85 -2.99
C PRO A 53 -2.61 7.37 -1.98
N VAL A 54 -3.73 6.81 -2.44
CA VAL A 54 -4.74 6.20 -1.57
C VAL A 54 -4.17 4.98 -0.84
N ILE A 55 -3.48 4.08 -1.57
CA ILE A 55 -2.82 2.91 -0.97
C ILE A 55 -1.75 3.36 0.02
N GLN A 56 -0.89 4.31 -0.35
CA GLN A 56 0.16 4.80 0.54
C GLN A 56 -0.40 5.40 1.83
N HIS A 57 -1.43 6.24 1.71
CA HIS A 57 -2.09 6.85 2.86
C HIS A 57 -2.68 5.78 3.80
N ASP A 58 -3.43 4.82 3.26
CA ASP A 58 -4.09 3.80 4.06
C ASP A 58 -3.08 2.83 4.70
N VAL A 59 -2.04 2.45 3.96
CA VAL A 59 -0.93 1.63 4.49
C VAL A 59 -0.19 2.37 5.60
N SER A 60 0.09 3.67 5.43
CA SER A 60 0.76 4.48 6.45
C SER A 60 -0.05 4.55 7.76
N LYS A 61 -1.37 4.79 7.66
CA LYS A 61 -2.27 4.73 8.82
C LYS A 61 -2.26 3.35 9.48
N PHE A 62 -2.34 2.29 8.68
CA PHE A 62 -2.31 0.92 9.19
C PHE A 62 -0.97 0.58 9.88
N CYS A 63 0.17 1.07 9.38
CA CYS A 63 1.45 0.96 10.07
C CYS A 63 1.43 1.59 11.46
N GLY A 64 0.77 2.75 11.62
CA GLY A 64 0.54 3.36 12.93
C GLY A 64 -0.25 2.45 13.87
N CYS A 65 -1.35 1.87 13.38
CA CYS A 65 -2.14 0.91 14.15
C CYS A 65 -1.32 -0.33 14.55
N MET A 66 -0.55 -0.89 13.62
CA MET A 66 0.35 -2.02 13.90
C MET A 66 1.38 -1.68 14.98
N ALA A 67 2.00 -0.50 14.90
CA ALA A 67 2.97 -0.06 15.90
C ALA A 67 2.34 0.06 17.30
N THR A 68 1.10 0.58 17.38
CA THR A 68 0.35 0.62 18.65
C THR A 68 0.05 -0.78 19.17
N VAL A 69 -0.39 -1.71 18.32
CA VAL A 69 -0.70 -3.08 18.73
C VAL A 69 0.55 -3.81 19.22
N VAL A 70 1.68 -3.69 18.51
CA VAL A 70 2.95 -4.33 18.89
C VAL A 70 3.50 -3.75 20.21
N ASP A 71 3.37 -2.44 20.43
CA ASP A 71 3.78 -1.80 21.69
C ASP A 71 2.96 -2.29 22.90
N LEU A 72 1.64 -2.50 22.69
CA LEU A 72 0.74 -3.07 23.69
C LEU A 72 1.00 -4.56 23.91
N ASN A 73 1.28 -5.29 22.83
CA ASN A 73 1.52 -6.73 22.85
C ASN A 73 3.02 -7.04 22.89
N ARG A 74 3.69 -6.62 23.97
CA ARG A 74 5.15 -6.72 24.15
C ARG A 74 5.75 -8.12 23.92
N SER A 75 4.95 -9.18 23.93
CA SER A 75 5.42 -10.55 23.65
C SER A 75 5.50 -10.89 22.16
N GLY A 76 4.83 -10.15 21.26
CA GLY A 76 4.91 -10.29 19.80
C GLY A 76 4.69 -11.71 19.27
N THR A 77 3.99 -12.56 20.03
CA THR A 77 4.02 -14.01 19.85
C THR A 77 3.18 -14.51 18.68
N ASN A 78 2.26 -13.70 18.13
CA ASN A 78 1.44 -14.06 16.99
C ASN A 78 1.17 -12.87 16.06
N GLU A 79 1.93 -12.79 14.96
CA GLU A 79 1.81 -11.74 13.93
C GLU A 79 0.39 -11.68 13.35
N ASP A 80 -0.29 -12.82 13.16
CA ASP A 80 -1.61 -12.83 12.55
C ASP A 80 -2.68 -12.27 13.51
N ASP A 81 -2.54 -12.49 14.82
CA ASP A 81 -3.40 -11.87 15.84
C ASP A 81 -3.15 -10.37 15.95
N ASP A 82 -1.88 -9.94 15.87
CA ASP A 82 -1.52 -8.53 15.88
C ASP A 82 -2.10 -7.81 14.65
N VAL A 83 -1.99 -8.44 13.48
CA VAL A 83 -2.57 -7.94 12.23
C VAL A 83 -4.10 -7.86 12.31
N ALA A 84 -4.77 -8.87 12.88
CA ALA A 84 -6.22 -8.84 13.09
C ALA A 84 -6.63 -7.70 14.03
N THR A 85 -5.92 -7.51 15.14
CA THR A 85 -6.17 -6.44 16.11
C THR A 85 -5.94 -5.06 15.49
N ALA A 86 -4.87 -4.90 14.70
CA ALA A 86 -4.58 -3.66 14.00
C ALA A 86 -5.63 -3.34 12.94
N MET A 87 -6.22 -4.35 12.28
CA MET A 87 -7.34 -4.12 11.34
C MET A 87 -8.59 -3.59 12.05
N GLN A 88 -8.90 -4.10 13.24
CA GLN A 88 -10.01 -3.58 14.05
C GLN A 88 -9.74 -2.14 14.52
N LEU A 89 -8.50 -1.86 14.95
CA LEU A 89 -8.09 -0.51 15.35
C LEU A 89 -8.16 0.47 14.17
N TYR A 90 -7.67 0.06 13.01
CA TYR A 90 -7.78 0.85 11.78
C TYR A 90 -9.25 1.12 11.47
N GLN A 91 -10.10 0.08 11.47
CA GLN A 91 -11.51 0.23 11.14
C GLN A 91 -12.21 1.22 12.08
N SER A 92 -12.04 1.10 13.39
CA SER A 92 -12.68 1.98 14.38
C SER A 92 -12.18 3.44 14.35
N SER A 93 -10.98 3.66 13.83
CA SER A 93 -10.37 4.99 13.66
C SER A 93 -10.42 5.52 12.23
N HIS A 94 -10.90 4.72 11.27
CA HIS A 94 -10.84 5.07 9.86
C HIS A 94 -11.75 6.24 9.55
N THR A 95 -11.17 7.23 8.88
CA THR A 95 -11.82 8.48 8.50
C THR A 95 -11.63 8.73 7.01
N SER A 96 -12.74 8.99 6.33
CA SER A 96 -12.77 9.45 4.93
C SER A 96 -13.38 10.85 4.90
N LYS A 97 -12.66 11.80 4.28
CA LYS A 97 -13.09 13.21 4.21
C LYS A 97 -13.44 13.81 5.59
N GLY A 98 -12.69 13.44 6.63
CA GLY A 98 -12.88 13.92 8.00
C GLY A 98 -14.03 13.25 8.78
N VAL A 99 -14.75 12.29 8.18
CA VAL A 99 -15.86 11.58 8.83
C VAL A 99 -15.45 10.14 9.10
N LYS A 100 -15.75 9.62 10.29
CA LYS A 100 -15.57 8.20 10.60
C LYS A 100 -16.54 7.38 9.76
N ASP A 101 -16.02 6.44 8.97
CA ASP A 101 -16.83 5.60 8.07
C ASP A 101 -16.66 4.09 8.35
N ASN A 102 -15.86 3.73 9.35
CA ASN A 102 -15.61 2.37 9.81
C ASN A 102 -15.29 1.37 8.69
N LYS A 103 -14.58 1.83 7.65
CA LYS A 103 -14.21 0.94 6.54
C LYS A 103 -13.07 0.01 6.96
N PRO A 104 -13.18 -1.29 6.63
CA PRO A 104 -12.11 -2.23 6.91
C PRO A 104 -10.89 -1.89 6.03
N PHE A 105 -9.70 -2.15 6.57
CA PHE A 105 -8.47 -2.06 5.79
C PHE A 105 -8.46 -3.14 4.70
N LYS A 106 -8.23 -2.74 3.44
CA LYS A 106 -8.27 -3.67 2.29
C LYS A 106 -6.90 -3.94 1.67
N PHE A 107 -5.85 -3.30 2.18
CA PHE A 107 -4.53 -3.29 1.56
C PHE A 107 -3.48 -4.09 2.36
N VAL A 108 -3.88 -5.16 3.05
CA VAL A 108 -2.99 -6.03 3.84
C VAL A 108 -1.82 -6.56 3.00
N HIS A 109 -2.09 -7.05 1.80
CA HIS A 109 -1.04 -7.50 0.88
C HIS A 109 -0.07 -6.37 0.50
N CYS A 110 -0.57 -5.14 0.36
CA CYS A 110 0.26 -3.98 0.05
C CYS A 110 1.17 -3.64 1.22
N TRP A 111 0.62 -3.62 2.44
CA TRP A 111 1.37 -3.45 3.67
C TRP A 111 2.47 -4.51 3.83
N ARG A 112 2.14 -5.81 3.74
CA ARG A 112 3.14 -6.90 3.85
C ARG A 112 4.28 -6.79 2.84
N VAL A 113 4.04 -6.23 1.66
CA VAL A 113 5.09 -5.98 0.65
C VAL A 113 5.92 -4.75 1.01
N LEU A 114 5.27 -3.64 1.40
CA LEU A 114 5.94 -2.38 1.71
C LEU A 114 6.71 -2.42 3.04
N SER A 115 6.25 -3.20 4.01
CA SER A 115 6.89 -3.36 5.33
C SER A 115 8.16 -4.22 5.30
N LYS A 116 8.40 -4.97 4.22
CA LYS A 116 9.62 -5.78 4.04
C LYS A 116 10.79 -4.99 3.45
N GLU A 117 10.54 -3.77 2.96
CA GLU A 117 11.60 -2.91 2.46
C GLU A 117 12.26 -2.20 3.65
N PRO A 118 13.60 -2.20 3.76
CA PRO A 118 14.29 -1.43 4.78
C PRO A 118 14.00 0.07 4.58
N LYS A 119 13.78 0.75 5.70
CA LYS A 119 13.39 2.16 5.77
C LYS A 119 14.57 3.09 5.48
#